data_AF-A0A346GDT6-F1
#
_entry.id   AF-A0A346GDT6-F1
#
_cell.length_a   1.000
_cell.length_b   1.000
_cell.length_c   1.000
_cell.angle_alpha   90.00
_cell.angle_beta   90.00
_cell.angle_gamma   90.00
#
_symmetry.space_group_name_H-M   'P 1'
#
loop_
_entity.id
_entity.type
_entity.pdbx_description
1 polymer ?
#
loop_
_entity_poly.entity_id
_entity_poly.type
_entity_poly.pdbx_seq_one_letter_code
_entity_poly.pdbx_strand_id
1 'polypeptide(L)'
;MSEINYQALREAAQNYQSTLAWYEATTDNPNAERDCSEAVAAFKRQIRHQEMDIIAELLEELETKDNRIAELEKIATDYALKFQKAQDALKYAALLHSRTAQQTNNFAVLLPDISEYFINNVFQPLRYERDVERAIIKAGGKALWQEKHKERTHQLSDVNSGWLCPLTEDKKNT
;
A
#
# COMPACT_ATOMS: atom_id res chain seq x y z
N MET A 1 29.89 20.91 8.51
CA MET A 1 31.25 20.89 9.09
C MET A 1 32.09 21.93 8.41
N SER A 2 31.94 23.17 8.89
CA SER A 2 32.90 24.22 8.61
C SER A 2 34.25 23.82 9.23
N GLU A 3 35.35 24.14 8.56
CA GLU A 3 36.68 23.82 9.09
C GLU A 3 36.97 24.76 10.27
N ILE A 4 36.80 24.25 11.50
CA ILE A 4 37.08 25.02 12.72
C ILE A 4 38.53 25.46 12.67
N ASN A 5 38.76 26.76 12.57
CA ASN A 5 40.11 27.31 12.50
C ASN A 5 40.74 27.32 13.90
N TYR A 6 41.55 26.31 14.19
CA TYR A 6 42.28 26.17 15.45
C TYR A 6 43.53 27.05 15.56
N GLN A 7 43.89 27.83 14.53
CA GLN A 7 45.10 28.66 14.54
C GLN A 7 45.03 29.71 15.64
N ALA A 8 43.94 30.47 15.73
CA ALA A 8 43.78 31.52 16.74
C ALA A 8 43.77 30.96 18.18
N LEU A 9 43.14 29.80 18.40
CA LEU A 9 43.18 29.13 19.71
C LEU A 9 44.60 28.66 20.04
N ARG A 10 45.31 28.07 19.08
CA ARG A 10 46.67 27.58 19.25
C ARG A 10 47.65 28.72 19.56
N GLU A 11 47.54 29.83 18.84
CA GLU A 11 48.34 31.04 19.09
C GLU A 11 48.08 31.61 20.48
N ALA A 12 46.81 31.72 20.89
CA ALA A 12 46.45 32.18 22.22
C ALA A 12 46.95 31.24 23.33
N ALA A 13 46.90 29.92 23.10
CA ALA A 13 47.43 28.93 24.02
C ALA A 13 48.96 29.04 24.17
N GLN A 14 49.68 29.19 23.05
CA GLN A 14 51.13 29.36 23.04
C GLN A 14 51.57 30.66 23.70
N ASN A 15 50.84 31.76 23.47
CA ASN A 15 51.10 33.04 24.11
C ASN A 15 50.91 32.95 25.63
N TYR A 16 49.81 32.33 26.09
CA TYR A 16 49.59 32.05 27.51
C TYR A 16 50.72 31.22 28.12
N GLN A 17 51.10 30.11 27.49
CA GLN A 17 52.19 29.25 27.98
C GLN A 17 53.52 30.00 28.07
N SER A 18 53.85 30.81 27.05
CA SER A 18 55.09 31.59 27.02
C SER A 18 55.10 32.67 28.11
N THR A 19 53.97 33.35 28.29
CA THR A 19 53.82 34.40 29.31
C THR A 19 53.84 33.82 30.73
N LEU A 20 53.23 32.64 30.93
CA LEU A 20 53.26 31.93 32.20
C LEU A 20 54.68 31.50 32.57
N ALA A 21 55.42 30.90 31.63
CA ALA A 21 56.81 30.51 31.85
C ALA A 21 57.70 31.71 32.20
N TRP A 22 57.46 32.86 31.55
CA TRP A 22 58.18 34.09 31.87
C TRP A 22 57.81 34.65 33.25
N TYR A 23 56.53 34.64 33.62
CA TYR A 23 56.05 35.04 34.95
C TYR A 23 56.68 34.18 36.06
N GLU A 24 56.68 32.86 35.89
CA GLU A 24 57.28 31.91 36.84
C GLU A 24 58.79 32.10 37.01
N ALA A 25 59.48 32.54 35.94
CA ALA A 25 60.92 32.83 35.97
C ALA A 25 61.26 34.22 36.52
N THR A 26 60.29 35.14 36.62
CA THR A 26 60.52 36.56 36.93
C THR A 26 59.71 37.00 38.15
N THR A 27 60.19 36.69 39.36
CA THR A 27 59.44 36.89 40.62
C THR A 27 59.27 38.35 41.09
N ASP A 28 60.06 39.30 40.58
CA ASP A 28 60.07 40.70 41.08
C ASP A 28 59.51 41.75 40.09
N ASN A 29 58.93 41.34 38.95
CA ASN A 29 58.44 42.30 37.94
C ASN A 29 56.94 42.63 38.12
N PRO A 30 56.56 43.89 38.41
CA PRO A 30 55.16 44.28 38.62
C PRO A 30 54.27 44.13 37.37
N ASN A 31 54.84 44.07 36.17
CA ASN A 31 54.07 43.89 34.93
C ASN A 31 53.76 42.42 34.64
N ALA A 32 54.49 41.47 35.26
CA ALA A 32 54.39 40.06 34.90
C ALA A 32 53.04 39.43 35.26
N GLU A 33 52.47 39.81 36.40
CA GLU A 33 51.13 39.36 36.80
C GLU A 33 50.04 39.90 35.86
N ARG A 34 50.18 41.16 35.42
CA ARG A 34 49.24 41.81 34.50
C ARG A 34 49.25 41.14 33.14
N ASP A 35 50.43 40.91 32.58
CA ASP A 35 50.60 40.31 31.25
C ASP A 35 50.11 38.85 31.25
N CYS A 36 50.39 38.09 32.32
CA CYS A 36 49.87 36.73 32.49
C CYS A 36 48.34 36.72 32.58
N SER A 37 47.76 37.63 33.36
CA SER A 37 46.31 37.79 33.48
C SER A 37 45.64 38.12 32.15
N GLU A 38 46.27 38.98 31.35
CA GLU A 38 45.81 39.35 30.01
C GLU A 38 45.86 38.15 29.05
N ALA A 39 46.95 37.38 29.08
CA ALA A 39 47.10 36.18 28.25
C ALA A 39 46.07 35.08 28.61
N VAL A 40 45.79 34.87 29.90
CA VAL A 40 44.70 33.97 30.36
C VAL A 40 43.35 34.46 29.86
N ALA A 41 43.07 35.76 29.95
CA ALA A 41 41.81 36.33 29.49
C ALA A 41 41.64 36.16 27.98
N ALA A 42 42.70 36.37 27.19
CA ALA A 42 42.71 36.17 25.75
C ALA A 42 42.46 34.70 25.38
N PHE A 43 43.15 33.75 26.01
CA PHE A 43 42.93 32.32 25.77
C PHE A 43 41.50 31.89 26.10
N LYS A 44 40.96 32.31 27.25
CA LYS A 44 39.56 32.06 27.63
C LYS A 44 38.56 32.65 26.63
N ARG A 45 38.84 33.81 26.03
CA ARG A 45 37.98 34.38 24.97
C ARG A 45 37.95 33.48 23.75
N GLN A 46 39.11 32.99 23.30
CA GLN A 46 39.18 32.11 22.14
C GLN A 46 38.44 30.79 22.35
N ILE A 47 38.59 30.18 23.53
CA ILE A 47 37.81 28.98 23.90
C ILE A 47 36.31 29.25 23.76
N ARG A 48 35.81 30.34 24.36
CA ARG A 48 34.37 30.65 24.32
C ARG A 48 33.85 30.90 22.91
N HIS A 49 34.63 31.53 22.03
CA HIS A 49 34.22 31.75 20.64
C HIS A 49 34.06 30.41 19.92
N GLN A 50 35.05 29.52 20.04
CA GLN A 50 34.97 28.20 19.42
C GLN A 50 33.85 27.34 20.00
N GLU A 51 33.64 27.37 21.32
CA GLU A 51 32.52 26.70 21.97
C GLU A 51 31.18 27.20 21.41
N MET A 52 31.03 28.52 21.24
CA MET A 52 29.82 29.11 20.68
C MET A 52 29.56 28.66 19.24
N ASP A 53 30.60 28.65 18.40
CA ASP A 53 30.49 28.22 17.00
C ASP A 53 30.11 26.74 16.89
N ILE A 54 30.75 25.87 17.69
CA ILE A 54 30.43 24.44 17.76
C ILE A 54 28.99 24.23 18.23
N ILE A 55 28.57 24.93 19.29
CA ILE A 55 27.20 24.82 19.82
C ILE A 55 26.19 25.29 18.76
N ALA A 56 26.46 26.39 18.06
CA ALA A 56 25.57 26.89 17.01
C ALA A 56 25.42 25.88 15.86
N GLU A 57 26.52 25.29 15.38
CA GLU A 57 26.49 24.27 14.31
C GLU A 57 25.74 23.01 14.77
N LEU A 58 25.97 22.54 16.00
CA LEU A 58 25.27 21.37 16.54
C LEU A 58 23.77 21.62 16.75
N LEU A 59 23.38 22.83 17.15
CA LEU A 59 21.97 23.20 17.30
C LEU A 59 21.26 23.25 15.94
N GLU A 60 21.91 23.78 14.91
CA GLU A 60 21.37 23.75 13.53
C GLU A 60 21.23 22.30 13.04
N GLU A 61 22.24 21.46 13.22
CA GLU A 61 22.16 20.04 12.85
C GLU A 61 21.04 19.32 13.61
N LEU A 62 20.86 19.61 14.90
CA LEU A 62 19.78 19.05 15.70
C LEU A 62 18.40 19.46 15.16
N GLU A 63 18.20 20.74 14.87
CA GLU A 63 16.94 21.24 14.30
C GLU A 63 16.64 20.60 12.94
N THR A 64 17.64 20.44 12.07
CA THR A 64 17.44 19.77 10.77
C THR A 64 17.03 18.30 10.94
N LYS A 65 17.60 17.59 11.93
CA LYS A 65 17.23 16.21 12.25
C LYS A 65 15.84 16.10 12.84
N ASP A 66 15.47 16.99 13.76
CA ASP A 66 14.13 17.02 14.35
C ASP A 66 13.06 17.27 13.29
N ASN A 67 13.31 18.21 12.37
CA ASN A 67 12.43 18.44 11.22
C ASN A 67 12.28 17.18 10.35
N ARG A 68 13.38 16.45 10.11
CA ARG A 68 13.34 15.20 9.34
C ARG A 68 12.57 14.09 10.06
N ILE A 69 12.69 14.00 11.38
CA ILE A 69 11.92 13.05 12.20
C ILE A 69 10.43 13.37 12.09
N ALA A 70 10.03 14.63 12.25
CA ALA A 70 8.63 15.04 12.15
C ALA A 70 8.03 14.73 10.77
N GLU A 71 8.78 14.91 9.67
CA GLU A 71 8.36 14.49 8.34
C GLU A 71 8.11 12.98 8.25
N LEU A 72 9.05 12.18 8.78
CA LEU A 72 8.94 10.72 8.76
C LEU A 72 7.77 10.21 9.60
N GLU A 73 7.53 10.82 10.77
CA GLU A 73 6.37 10.50 11.61
C GLU A 73 5.04 10.82 10.92
N LYS A 74 4.97 11.95 10.21
CA LYS A 74 3.81 12.30 9.39
C LYS A 74 3.55 11.26 8.29
N ILE A 75 4.61 10.84 7.59
CA ILE A 75 4.52 9.81 6.55
C ILE A 75 4.08 8.48 7.16
N ALA A 76 4.69 8.06 8.27
CA ALA A 76 4.35 6.82 8.95
C ALA A 76 2.88 6.79 9.38
N THR A 77 2.37 7.91 9.90
CA THR A 77 0.96 8.05 10.31
C THR A 77 0.00 7.96 9.13
N ASP A 78 0.30 8.63 8.00
CA ASP A 78 -0.51 8.54 6.77
C ASP A 78 -0.57 7.10 6.23
N TYR A 79 0.57 6.40 6.22
CA TYR A 79 0.62 5.00 5.81
C TYR A 79 -0.13 4.06 6.76
N ALA A 80 -0.02 4.27 8.08
CA ALA A 80 -0.76 3.50 9.07
C ALA A 80 -2.28 3.63 8.86
N LEU A 81 -2.77 4.84 8.56
CA LEU A 81 -4.18 5.08 8.27
C LEU A 81 -4.64 4.38 6.98
N LYS A 82 -3.84 4.47 5.91
CA LYS A 82 -4.12 3.76 4.64
C LYS A 82 -4.16 2.25 4.83
N PHE A 83 -3.23 1.70 5.62
CA PHE A 83 -3.19 0.29 5.94
C PHE A 83 -4.43 -0.16 6.73
N GLN A 84 -4.84 0.60 7.74
CA GLN A 84 -6.07 0.33 8.50
C GLN A 84 -7.30 0.31 7.59
N LYS A 85 -7.44 1.31 6.71
CA LYS A 85 -8.55 1.38 5.75
C LYS A 85 -8.56 0.19 4.78
N ALA A 86 -7.39 -0.25 4.32
CA ALA A 86 -7.27 -1.43 3.47
C ALA A 86 -7.66 -2.72 4.22
N GLN A 87 -7.25 -2.86 5.48
CA GLN A 87 -7.67 -3.99 6.33
C GLN A 87 -9.19 -4.00 6.53
N ASP A 88 -9.80 -2.85 6.81
CA ASP A 88 -11.24 -2.73 7.00
C ASP A 88 -12.01 -3.08 5.71
N ALA A 89 -11.53 -2.64 4.55
CA ALA A 89 -12.12 -2.97 3.26
C ALA A 89 -12.02 -4.47 2.95
N LEU A 90 -10.86 -5.10 3.22
CA LEU A 90 -10.67 -6.54 3.07
C LEU A 90 -11.58 -7.34 3.99
N LYS A 91 -11.70 -6.92 5.25
CA LYS A 91 -12.60 -7.55 6.22
C LYS A 91 -14.05 -7.47 5.76
N TYR A 92 -14.48 -6.30 5.27
CA TYR A 92 -15.83 -6.11 4.75
C TYR A 92 -16.09 -7.00 3.52
N ALA A 93 -15.15 -7.05 2.58
CA ALA A 93 -15.25 -7.92 1.41
C ALA A 93 -15.35 -9.40 1.81
N ALA A 94 -14.51 -9.86 2.74
CA ALA A 94 -14.55 -11.24 3.24
C ALA A 94 -15.90 -11.58 3.89
N LEU A 95 -16.47 -10.65 4.69
CA LEU A 95 -17.78 -10.83 5.28
C LEU A 95 -18.89 -10.90 4.22
N LEU A 96 -18.86 -10.03 3.21
CA LEU A 96 -19.80 -10.10 2.09
C LEU A 96 -19.69 -11.44 1.34
N HIS A 97 -18.49 -11.89 1.03
CA HIS A 97 -18.26 -13.17 0.37
C HIS A 97 -18.73 -14.36 1.22
N SER A 98 -18.53 -14.33 2.54
CA SER A 98 -19.05 -15.39 3.43
C SER A 98 -20.58 -15.41 3.47
N ARG A 99 -21.24 -14.24 3.48
CA ARG A 99 -22.69 -14.12 3.45
C ARG A 99 -23.27 -14.60 2.12
N THR A 100 -22.67 -14.22 0.99
CA THR A 100 -23.12 -14.69 -0.32
C THR A 100 -22.87 -16.18 -0.48
N ALA A 101 -21.72 -16.71 -0.05
CA ALA A 101 -21.45 -18.15 -0.06
C ALA A 101 -22.46 -18.95 0.79
N GLN A 102 -22.83 -18.45 1.97
CA GLN A 102 -23.88 -19.06 2.79
C GLN A 102 -25.26 -19.01 2.10
N GLN A 103 -25.59 -17.93 1.39
CA GLN A 103 -26.83 -17.85 0.62
C GLN A 103 -26.83 -18.81 -0.58
N THR A 104 -25.72 -18.93 -1.32
CA THR A 104 -25.64 -19.82 -2.48
C THR A 104 -25.59 -21.30 -2.09
N ASN A 105 -24.95 -21.64 -0.98
CA ASN A 105 -24.86 -23.03 -0.51
C ASN A 105 -26.15 -23.53 0.16
N ASN A 106 -27.08 -22.63 0.49
CA ASN A 106 -28.39 -22.97 1.07
C ASN A 106 -29.54 -22.98 0.05
N PHE A 107 -29.26 -22.84 -1.25
CA PHE A 107 -30.29 -22.97 -2.29
C PHE A 107 -30.72 -24.44 -2.44
N ALA A 108 -31.75 -24.84 -1.69
CA ALA A 108 -32.35 -26.16 -1.76
C ALA A 108 -33.79 -26.06 -2.30
N VAL A 109 -34.13 -26.89 -3.28
CA VAL A 109 -35.46 -26.97 -3.87
C VAL A 109 -36.06 -28.32 -3.53
N LEU A 110 -37.26 -28.33 -2.95
CA LEU A 110 -38.05 -29.57 -2.79
C LEU A 110 -38.61 -29.96 -4.14
N LEU A 111 -38.14 -31.09 -4.68
CA LEU A 111 -38.66 -31.64 -5.93
C LEU A 111 -39.92 -32.48 -5.65
N PRO A 112 -40.90 -32.47 -6.57
CA PRO A 112 -42.09 -33.31 -6.45
C PRO A 112 -41.71 -34.80 -6.54
N ASP A 113 -42.43 -35.67 -5.82
CA ASP A 113 -42.15 -37.11 -5.83
C ASP A 113 -42.45 -37.69 -7.22
N ILE A 114 -41.46 -38.38 -7.79
CA ILE A 114 -41.56 -38.99 -9.13
C ILE A 114 -42.66 -40.06 -9.21
N SER A 115 -43.01 -40.68 -8.09
CA SER A 115 -44.02 -41.74 -8.01
C SER A 115 -45.43 -41.25 -8.41
N GLU A 116 -45.74 -39.98 -8.12
CA GLU A 116 -47.04 -39.35 -8.41
C GLU A 116 -47.29 -39.11 -9.92
N TYR A 117 -46.25 -39.26 -10.74
CA TYR A 117 -46.29 -39.00 -12.19
C TYR A 117 -46.40 -40.28 -13.02
N PHE A 118 -46.66 -41.42 -12.39
CA PHE A 118 -47.01 -42.66 -13.06
C PHE A 118 -48.53 -42.81 -13.12
N ILE A 119 -49.10 -42.75 -14.33
CA ILE A 119 -50.51 -43.03 -14.57
C ILE A 119 -50.59 -44.39 -15.26
N ASN A 120 -51.24 -45.37 -14.65
CA ASN A 120 -51.33 -46.74 -15.16
C ASN A 120 -49.95 -47.34 -15.51
N ASN A 121 -48.96 -47.17 -14.63
CA ASN A 121 -47.55 -47.57 -14.83
C ASN A 121 -46.84 -46.87 -16.02
N VAL A 122 -47.41 -45.81 -16.59
CA VAL A 122 -46.77 -45.01 -17.64
C VAL A 122 -46.32 -43.66 -17.07
N PHE A 123 -45.01 -43.44 -17.08
CA PHE A 123 -44.40 -42.18 -16.63
C PHE A 123 -44.80 -41.00 -17.52
N GLN A 124 -45.11 -39.86 -16.89
CA GLN A 124 -45.52 -38.62 -17.56
C GLN A 124 -44.41 -37.56 -17.50
N PRO A 125 -43.37 -37.64 -18.36
CA PRO A 125 -42.16 -36.83 -18.25
C PRO A 125 -42.42 -35.32 -18.37
N LEU A 126 -43.21 -34.89 -19.35
CA LEU A 126 -43.50 -33.47 -19.57
C LEU A 126 -44.19 -32.80 -18.38
N ARG A 127 -45.03 -33.57 -17.65
CA ARG A 127 -45.75 -33.06 -16.48
C ARG A 127 -44.81 -32.93 -15.28
N TYR A 128 -43.95 -33.92 -15.08
CA TYR A 128 -42.90 -33.91 -14.06
C TYR A 128 -41.89 -32.77 -14.30
N GLU A 129 -41.35 -32.66 -15.52
CA GLU A 129 -40.38 -31.62 -15.90
C GLU A 129 -40.93 -30.21 -15.64
N ARG A 130 -42.16 -29.93 -16.07
CA ARG A 130 -42.82 -28.63 -15.85
C ARG A 130 -43.04 -28.31 -14.37
N ASP A 131 -43.36 -29.30 -13.54
CA ASP A 131 -43.57 -29.08 -12.11
C ASP A 131 -42.24 -28.90 -11.36
N VAL A 132 -41.17 -29.59 -11.80
CA VAL A 132 -39.79 -29.34 -11.37
C VAL A 132 -39.34 -27.92 -11.74
N GLU A 133 -39.59 -27.47 -12.97
CA GLU A 133 -39.30 -26.09 -13.39
C GLU A 133 -40.01 -25.08 -12.50
N ARG A 134 -41.30 -25.29 -12.24
CA ARG A 134 -42.10 -24.41 -11.37
C ARG A 134 -41.52 -24.37 -9.96
N ALA A 135 -41.09 -25.50 -9.41
CA ALA A 135 -40.46 -25.55 -8.09
C ALA A 135 -39.14 -24.75 -8.07
N ILE A 136 -38.30 -24.91 -9.10
CA ILE A 136 -37.03 -24.19 -9.22
C ILE A 136 -37.25 -22.68 -9.37
N ILE A 137 -38.16 -22.26 -10.25
CA ILE A 137 -38.49 -20.83 -10.47
C ILE A 137 -39.13 -20.23 -9.21
N LYS A 138 -40.02 -20.95 -8.55
CA LYS A 138 -40.66 -20.51 -7.29
C LYS A 138 -39.65 -20.32 -6.17
N ALA A 139 -38.57 -21.10 -6.15
CA ALA A 139 -37.45 -20.93 -5.23
C ALA A 139 -36.50 -19.78 -5.62
N GLY A 140 -36.71 -19.13 -6.78
CA GLY A 140 -35.85 -18.05 -7.29
C GLY A 140 -34.68 -18.54 -8.16
N GLY A 141 -34.67 -19.81 -8.55
CA GLY A 141 -33.68 -20.38 -9.47
C GLY A 141 -34.07 -20.27 -10.94
N LYS A 142 -33.16 -20.66 -11.82
CA LYS A 142 -33.37 -20.72 -13.27
C LYS A 142 -33.28 -22.18 -13.74
N ALA A 143 -34.35 -22.69 -14.36
CA ALA A 143 -34.36 -24.01 -14.97
C ALA A 143 -33.86 -23.93 -16.42
N LEU A 144 -32.93 -24.82 -16.80
CA LEU A 144 -32.41 -24.96 -18.16
C LEU A 144 -32.41 -26.45 -18.50
N TRP A 145 -33.20 -26.87 -19.47
CA TRP A 145 -33.19 -28.24 -19.99
C TRP A 145 -32.26 -28.34 -21.19
N GLN A 146 -31.52 -29.44 -21.32
CA GLN A 146 -30.77 -29.71 -22.54
C GLN A 146 -31.71 -30.10 -23.68
N GLU A 147 -31.70 -29.35 -24.76
CA GLU A 147 -32.34 -29.76 -26.02
C GLU A 147 -31.53 -30.90 -26.65
N LYS A 148 -32.17 -32.05 -26.86
CA LYS A 148 -31.59 -33.13 -27.68
C LYS A 148 -31.69 -32.73 -29.15
N HIS A 149 -30.56 -32.40 -29.79
CA HIS A 149 -30.46 -32.40 -31.25
C HIS A 149 -30.70 -33.83 -31.76
N LYS A 150 -31.92 -34.11 -32.25
CA LYS A 150 -32.19 -35.30 -33.07
C LYS A 150 -31.89 -34.95 -34.52
N GLU A 151 -30.69 -35.29 -35.00
CA GLU A 151 -30.47 -35.47 -36.44
C GLU A 151 -31.41 -36.57 -36.94
N ARG A 152 -32.48 -36.18 -37.61
CA ARG A 152 -33.28 -37.08 -38.45
C ARG A 152 -33.14 -36.64 -39.88
N THR A 153 -32.09 -37.14 -40.53
CA THR A 153 -31.99 -37.26 -41.98
C THR A 153 -33.07 -38.23 -42.48
N HIS A 154 -34.26 -37.72 -42.78
CA HIS A 154 -35.17 -38.39 -43.70
C HIS A 154 -35.00 -37.73 -45.07
N GLN A 155 -34.28 -38.45 -45.94
CA GLN A 155 -34.33 -38.24 -47.38
C GLN A 155 -35.78 -38.42 -47.84
N LEU A 156 -36.34 -37.41 -48.49
CA LEU A 156 -37.41 -37.58 -49.47
C LEU A 156 -37.10 -36.67 -50.66
N SER A 157 -36.94 -37.31 -51.80
CA SER A 157 -36.59 -36.79 -53.11
C SER A 157 -37.60 -35.79 -53.68
N ASP A 158 -37.03 -34.79 -54.37
CA ASP A 158 -37.50 -34.08 -55.57
C ASP A 158 -38.90 -33.46 -55.59
N VAL A 159 -38.97 -32.14 -55.84
CA VAL A 159 -39.09 -31.56 -57.19
C VAL A 159 -39.17 -30.02 -57.07
N ASN A 160 -38.09 -29.38 -57.52
CA ASN A 160 -38.04 -28.19 -58.38
C ASN A 160 -39.20 -27.16 -58.32
N SER A 161 -38.90 -25.94 -57.89
CA SER A 161 -38.72 -24.79 -58.82
C SER A 161 -38.82 -23.44 -58.10
N GLY A 162 -37.68 -22.76 -58.00
CA GLY A 162 -37.58 -21.46 -58.66
C GLY A 162 -37.08 -20.28 -57.85
N TRP A 163 -36.02 -19.66 -58.40
CA TRP A 163 -35.80 -18.20 -58.50
C TRP A 163 -35.57 -17.47 -57.14
N LEU A 164 -34.45 -16.84 -56.80
CA LEU A 164 -33.32 -16.24 -57.50
C LEU A 164 -32.15 -16.10 -56.49
N CYS A 165 -30.90 -16.29 -56.93
CA CYS A 165 -29.74 -15.55 -56.40
C CYS A 165 -29.38 -14.47 -57.44
N PRO A 166 -28.80 -13.32 -57.06
CA PRO A 166 -27.33 -13.22 -57.02
C PRO A 166 -26.78 -12.35 -55.86
N LEU A 167 -25.73 -12.81 -55.16
CA LEU A 167 -24.30 -12.41 -55.28
C LEU A 167 -23.96 -10.96 -54.87
N THR A 168 -23.07 -10.83 -53.89
CA THR A 168 -21.85 -9.99 -53.86
C THR A 168 -21.14 -10.28 -52.52
N GLU A 169 -20.08 -11.09 -52.53
CA GLU A 169 -18.65 -10.73 -52.62
C GLU A 169 -18.06 -10.02 -51.38
N ASP A 170 -17.14 -10.75 -50.74
CA ASP A 170 -15.83 -10.34 -50.23
C ASP A 170 -15.70 -9.15 -49.25
N LYS A 171 -15.14 -9.42 -48.06
CA LYS A 171 -13.67 -9.40 -47.86
C LYS A 171 -13.28 -9.86 -46.45
N LYS A 172 -12.25 -10.70 -46.42
CA LYS A 172 -11.41 -11.03 -45.27
C LYS A 172 -10.77 -9.76 -44.72
N ASN A 173 -10.65 -9.65 -43.39
CA ASN A 173 -9.67 -8.77 -42.78
C ASN A 173 -8.85 -9.57 -41.77
N THR A 174 -7.55 -9.61 -42.05
CA THR A 174 -6.48 -9.78 -41.08
C THR A 174 -6.44 -8.57 -40.15
#